data_AF-A0AA43J837-F1
#
_entry.id   AF-A0AA43J837-F1
#
_cell.length_a   1.000
_cell.length_b   1.000
_cell.length_c   1.000
_cell.angle_alpha   90.00
_cell.angle_beta   90.00
_cell.angle_gamma   90.00
#
_symmetry.space_group_name_H-M   'P 1'
#
loop_
_entity.id
_entity.type
_entity.pdbx_description
1 polymer ?
#
loop_
_entity_poly.entity_id
_entity_poly.type
_entity_poly.pdbx_seq_one_letter_code
_entity_poly.pdbx_strand_id
1 'polypeptide(L)'
;MTNYSWKFSCVALFSILATSLVPLLLGPSPAQGASYYVATNGSDSNPGTLNQPFKSFKKGVSLLQPGDTLYIRGGTYTEQMDFQGPNISGTSTGWIRIAGYPGEIVISQYASGKTGGYGPIKARGNRGYFIFENLILDGVNGADATGWALRDGNHHFILRNLEIKNFKTTGLFIIGNDIQVLNCKIHDSVVDPPPRSSRRYGIYFSMGDNVVIDGIEIYNQPGGGITVFPGPVHKAIIRNNVIHHNNIMENSSVPGIQIFADIDYTIHGPGVIDDVQIYNNVVHSNCVNKPGGGTCGGIQVSNGATGTRVWNNTVYGNKGYGILVNAGDNGPAIDTVVQNNIVFANTSQQIIDTGIDSIISHNLTTDPKFIKADAFDFRLQTHSLAIDAGIDIDTIRVDIKNVPRPGGRSFDIGAYEGGVSDSNPLNAPKNLSIK
;
A
#
# COMPACT_ATOMS: atom_id res chain seq x y z
N MET A 1 54.16 87.27 -4.18
CA MET A 1 53.01 87.20 -3.24
C MET A 1 51.76 87.53 -4.05
N THR A 2 51.27 86.56 -4.82
CA THR A 2 50.12 85.69 -4.50
C THR A 2 48.82 86.47 -4.34
N ASN A 3 47.99 86.46 -5.39
CA ASN A 3 46.55 86.22 -5.31
C ASN A 3 45.97 86.10 -6.72
N TYR A 4 45.34 84.96 -7.01
CA TYR A 4 44.49 84.77 -8.18
C TYR A 4 43.37 83.76 -7.89
N SER A 5 42.36 83.87 -8.76
CA SER A 5 41.16 83.06 -8.98
C SER A 5 39.94 83.54 -8.19
N TRP A 6 38.93 84.18 -8.79
CA TRP A 6 38.15 84.05 -10.05
C TRP A 6 37.12 82.89 -10.05
N LYS A 7 35.88 83.31 -10.34
CA LYS A 7 34.60 82.60 -10.28
C LYS A 7 34.49 81.49 -11.33
N PHE A 8 33.75 80.42 -11.00
CA PHE A 8 33.25 79.44 -11.96
C PHE A 8 31.72 79.37 -11.95
N SER A 9 31.18 79.30 -13.17
CA SER A 9 29.76 79.15 -13.53
C SER A 9 29.34 77.68 -13.64
N CYS A 10 28.04 77.44 -13.51
CA CYS A 10 27.35 76.15 -13.64
C CYS A 10 27.56 75.44 -15.00
N VAL A 11 27.72 74.11 -14.95
CA VAL A 11 27.42 73.19 -16.06
C VAL A 11 26.61 72.02 -15.48
N ALA A 12 25.44 71.76 -16.06
CA ALA A 12 24.61 70.60 -15.76
C ALA A 12 25.07 69.39 -16.58
N LEU A 13 25.26 68.25 -15.93
CA LEU A 13 25.61 66.96 -16.55
C LEU A 13 24.35 66.10 -16.73
N PHE A 14 24.06 65.71 -17.98
CA PHE A 14 23.08 64.68 -18.32
C PHE A 14 23.68 63.30 -18.06
N SER A 15 23.03 62.51 -17.21
CA SER A 15 23.36 61.10 -16.94
C SER A 15 22.63 60.18 -17.93
N ILE A 16 23.39 59.44 -18.74
CA ILE A 16 22.88 58.38 -19.63
C ILE A 16 22.82 57.08 -18.82
N LEU A 17 21.61 56.58 -18.57
CA LEU A 17 21.37 55.24 -18.00
C LEU A 17 21.53 54.19 -19.11
N ALA A 18 22.63 53.44 -19.09
CA ALA A 18 22.80 52.24 -19.90
C ALA A 18 22.01 51.08 -19.27
N THR A 19 20.89 50.69 -19.87
CA THR A 19 20.16 49.48 -19.48
C THR A 19 20.93 48.24 -19.91
N SER A 20 21.63 47.63 -18.96
CA SER A 20 22.17 46.27 -19.06
C SER A 20 21.01 45.28 -19.19
N LEU A 21 20.85 44.68 -20.38
CA LEU A 21 20.01 43.49 -20.56
C LEU A 21 20.75 42.31 -19.91
N VAL A 22 20.34 41.93 -18.70
CA VAL A 22 20.72 40.65 -18.12
C VAL A 22 19.91 39.57 -18.85
N PRO A 23 20.53 38.62 -19.57
CA PRO A 23 19.80 37.49 -20.10
C PRO A 23 19.28 36.69 -18.92
N LEU A 24 17.95 36.63 -18.78
CA LEU A 24 17.29 35.73 -17.86
C LEU A 24 17.66 34.31 -18.34
N LEU A 25 18.65 33.70 -17.68
CA LEU A 25 18.90 32.26 -17.81
C LEU A 25 17.63 31.57 -17.31
N LEU A 26 16.74 31.24 -18.24
CA LEU A 26 15.73 30.22 -18.03
C LEU A 26 16.52 28.95 -17.69
N GLY A 27 16.59 28.60 -16.40
CA GLY A 27 17.03 27.28 -16.01
C GLY A 27 16.23 26.25 -16.81
N PRO A 28 16.82 25.08 -17.15
CA PRO A 28 16.10 24.07 -17.90
C PRO A 28 14.77 23.82 -17.20
N SER A 29 13.66 24.10 -17.89
CA SER A 29 12.35 23.62 -17.44
C SER A 29 12.51 22.12 -17.20
N PRO A 30 12.02 21.55 -16.08
CA PRO A 30 12.04 20.12 -15.93
C PRO A 30 11.37 19.54 -17.18
N ALA A 31 12.16 18.84 -17.99
CA ALA A 31 11.68 18.31 -19.25
C ALA A 31 10.51 17.39 -18.90
N GLN A 32 9.31 17.78 -19.33
CA GLN A 32 8.14 16.94 -19.16
C GLN A 32 8.40 15.66 -19.96
N GLY A 33 8.43 14.52 -19.27
CA GLY A 33 8.72 13.24 -19.92
C GLY A 33 7.74 12.94 -21.05
N ALA A 34 8.21 12.18 -22.03
CA ALA A 34 7.41 11.80 -23.18
C ALA A 34 6.22 10.94 -22.75
N SER A 35 5.13 11.02 -23.51
CA SER A 35 3.95 10.15 -23.33
C SER A 35 3.82 9.21 -24.52
N TYR A 36 3.85 7.91 -24.24
CA TYR A 36 3.66 6.85 -25.21
C TYR A 36 2.34 6.12 -24.97
N TYR A 37 1.79 5.52 -26.01
CA TYR A 37 0.50 4.83 -25.96
C TYR A 37 0.62 3.43 -26.54
N VAL A 38 0.04 2.44 -25.85
CA VAL A 38 -0.15 1.06 -26.33
C VAL A 38 -1.64 0.77 -26.44
N ALA A 39 -2.07 0.13 -27.53
CA ALA A 39 -3.44 -0.33 -27.73
C ALA A 39 -3.48 -1.69 -28.41
N THR A 40 -4.49 -2.50 -28.11
CA THR A 40 -4.70 -3.82 -28.73
C THR A 40 -4.87 -3.76 -30.25
N ASN A 41 -5.39 -2.64 -30.77
CA ASN A 41 -5.56 -2.34 -32.20
C ASN A 41 -4.44 -1.46 -32.78
N GLY A 42 -3.35 -1.23 -32.05
CA GLY A 42 -2.20 -0.44 -32.49
C GLY A 42 -1.28 -1.17 -33.46
N SER A 43 -0.16 -0.52 -33.80
CA SER A 43 0.93 -1.08 -34.60
C SER A 43 2.28 -0.65 -34.03
N ASP A 44 3.26 -1.54 -33.95
CA ASP A 44 4.61 -1.19 -33.49
C ASP A 44 5.41 -0.34 -34.48
N SER A 45 4.88 -0.14 -35.69
CA SER A 45 5.36 0.84 -36.67
C SER A 45 4.83 2.26 -36.42
N ASN A 46 3.80 2.42 -35.59
CA ASN A 46 3.25 3.73 -35.28
C ASN A 46 4.23 4.54 -34.41
N PRO A 47 4.09 5.87 -34.31
CA PRO A 47 4.94 6.69 -33.45
C PRO A 47 4.63 6.56 -31.94
N GLY A 48 3.60 5.82 -31.54
CA GLY A 48 3.22 5.65 -30.14
C GLY A 48 2.46 6.84 -29.57
N THR A 49 1.71 7.57 -30.39
CA THR A 49 0.84 8.68 -29.98
C THR A 49 -0.57 8.19 -29.64
N LEU A 50 -1.41 9.03 -29.02
CA LEU A 50 -2.78 8.66 -28.67
C LEU A 50 -3.62 8.15 -29.87
N ASN A 51 -3.45 8.78 -31.04
CA ASN A 51 -4.16 8.43 -32.27
C ASN A 51 -3.48 7.33 -33.07
N GLN A 52 -2.18 7.11 -32.85
CA GLN A 52 -1.40 6.06 -33.50
C GLN A 52 -0.55 5.34 -32.43
N PRO A 53 -1.19 4.50 -31.60
CA PRO A 53 -0.52 3.81 -30.50
C PRO A 53 0.32 2.64 -31.02
N PHE A 54 1.33 2.25 -30.23
CA PHE A 54 2.03 0.97 -30.39
C PHE A 54 1.08 -0.20 -30.14
N LYS A 55 1.45 -1.39 -30.62
CA LYS A 55 0.68 -2.62 -30.38
C LYS A 55 1.15 -3.35 -29.12
N SER A 56 2.46 -3.40 -28.89
CA SER A 56 3.08 -4.24 -27.87
C SER A 56 3.60 -3.44 -26.67
N PHE A 57 3.56 -4.06 -25.49
CA PHE A 57 4.27 -3.56 -24.32
C PHE A 57 5.77 -3.52 -24.56
N LYS A 58 6.35 -4.52 -25.25
CA LYS A 58 7.77 -4.53 -25.61
C LYS A 58 8.17 -3.25 -26.33
N LYS A 59 7.39 -2.82 -27.33
CA LYS A 59 7.69 -1.59 -28.06
C LYS A 59 7.57 -0.36 -27.16
N GLY A 60 6.47 -0.23 -26.42
CA GLY A 60 6.24 0.89 -25.51
C GLY A 60 7.32 1.02 -24.43
N VAL A 61 7.64 -0.09 -23.75
CA VAL A 61 8.65 -0.12 -22.67
C VAL A 61 10.04 0.18 -23.20
N SER A 62 10.41 -0.29 -24.40
CA SER A 62 11.76 -0.08 -24.96
C SER A 62 12.17 1.38 -25.18
N LEU A 63 11.20 2.30 -25.21
CA LEU A 63 11.43 3.72 -25.44
C LEU A 63 11.45 4.56 -24.17
N LEU A 64 11.05 3.99 -23.03
CA LEU A 64 10.90 4.74 -21.79
C LEU A 64 12.25 5.21 -21.26
N GLN A 65 12.29 6.49 -20.89
CA GLN A 65 13.34 7.15 -20.14
C GLN A 65 12.79 7.64 -18.78
N PRO A 66 13.66 7.94 -17.80
CA PRO A 66 13.23 8.57 -16.55
C PRO A 66 12.34 9.80 -16.79
N GLY A 67 11.15 9.80 -16.17
CA GLY A 67 10.14 10.85 -16.31
C GLY A 67 9.03 10.54 -17.31
N ASP A 68 9.23 9.55 -18.20
CA ASP A 68 8.24 9.21 -19.23
C ASP A 68 6.99 8.51 -18.66
N THR A 69 5.90 8.61 -19.41
CA THR A 69 4.65 7.90 -19.15
C THR A 69 4.29 6.96 -20.29
N LEU A 70 3.96 5.70 -19.98
CA LEU A 70 3.29 4.77 -20.87
C LEU A 70 1.80 4.67 -20.49
N TYR A 71 0.93 5.14 -21.37
CA TYR A 71 -0.51 4.93 -21.27
C TYR A 71 -0.91 3.65 -22.01
N ILE A 72 -1.74 2.83 -21.37
CA ILE A 72 -2.28 1.60 -21.94
C ILE A 72 -3.77 1.80 -22.21
N ARG A 73 -4.20 1.67 -23.46
CA ARG A 73 -5.60 1.77 -23.86
C ARG A 73 -6.37 0.52 -23.44
N GLY A 74 -7.68 0.66 -23.30
CA GLY A 74 -8.60 -0.38 -22.85
C GLY A 74 -8.50 -1.65 -23.67
N GLY A 75 -8.60 -2.78 -22.98
CA GLY A 75 -8.50 -4.10 -23.57
C GLY A 75 -7.75 -5.08 -22.69
N THR A 76 -7.65 -6.31 -23.19
CA THR A 76 -6.97 -7.41 -22.52
C THR A 76 -5.65 -7.71 -23.22
N TYR A 77 -4.56 -7.68 -22.46
CA TYR A 77 -3.20 -7.90 -22.92
C TYR A 77 -2.64 -9.17 -22.28
N THR A 78 -2.18 -10.10 -23.11
CA THR A 78 -1.51 -11.34 -22.67
C THR A 78 0.01 -11.23 -22.67
N GLU A 79 0.54 -10.12 -23.18
CA GLU A 79 1.96 -9.81 -23.18
C GLU A 79 2.40 -9.39 -21.77
N GLN A 80 3.56 -9.87 -21.33
CA GLN A 80 4.16 -9.43 -20.06
C GLN A 80 4.87 -8.09 -20.27
N MET A 81 4.68 -7.14 -19.36
CA MET A 81 5.49 -5.93 -19.32
C MET A 81 6.87 -6.26 -18.75
N ASP A 82 7.90 -6.26 -19.59
CA ASP A 82 9.28 -6.61 -19.20
C ASP A 82 10.18 -5.37 -19.07
N PHE A 83 10.37 -4.92 -17.82
CA PHE A 83 11.34 -3.89 -17.45
C PHE A 83 12.71 -4.49 -17.07
N GLN A 84 12.80 -5.82 -16.98
CA GLN A 84 14.07 -6.50 -16.74
C GLN A 84 14.96 -6.41 -17.99
N GLY A 85 14.45 -6.92 -19.12
CA GLY A 85 15.19 -7.03 -20.38
C GLY A 85 15.93 -5.77 -20.82
N PRO A 86 15.27 -4.59 -20.89
CA PRO A 86 15.91 -3.35 -21.32
C PRO A 86 16.69 -2.64 -20.19
N ASN A 87 16.72 -3.21 -18.98
CA ASN A 87 17.37 -2.62 -17.80
C ASN A 87 16.95 -1.17 -17.51
N ILE A 88 15.65 -0.92 -17.52
CA ILE A 88 15.07 0.42 -17.33
C ILE A 88 14.76 0.65 -15.86
N SER A 89 15.07 1.86 -15.38
CA SER A 89 14.71 2.38 -14.07
C SER A 89 14.44 3.88 -14.19
N GLY A 90 13.55 4.42 -13.35
CA GLY A 90 13.42 5.86 -13.19
C GLY A 90 14.53 6.45 -12.34
N THR A 91 14.41 7.73 -12.02
CA THR A 91 15.28 8.46 -11.08
C THR A 91 14.43 9.20 -10.03
N SER A 92 15.05 9.68 -8.96
CA SER A 92 14.38 10.46 -7.91
C SER A 92 13.64 11.70 -8.40
N THR A 93 14.06 12.26 -9.54
CA THR A 93 13.43 13.41 -10.19
C THR A 93 12.66 13.05 -11.47
N GLY A 94 12.70 11.79 -11.89
CA GLY A 94 12.14 11.30 -13.15
C GLY A 94 11.55 9.91 -13.00
N TRP A 95 10.40 9.82 -12.34
CA TRP A 95 9.68 8.55 -12.16
C TRP A 95 9.11 8.07 -13.50
N ILE A 96 9.26 6.78 -13.79
CA ILE A 96 8.62 6.15 -14.94
C ILE A 96 7.21 5.74 -14.55
N ARG A 97 6.23 6.18 -15.33
CA ARG A 97 4.82 5.96 -15.01
C ARG A 97 4.16 5.05 -16.03
N ILE A 98 3.49 4.00 -15.55
CA ILE A 98 2.74 3.03 -16.36
C ILE A 98 1.29 3.09 -15.90
N ALA A 99 0.40 3.54 -16.78
CA ALA A 99 -0.97 3.85 -16.40
C ALA A 99 -1.98 3.28 -17.39
N GLY A 100 -3.06 2.68 -16.87
CA GLY A 100 -4.27 2.50 -17.67
C GLY A 100 -4.82 3.86 -18.10
N TYR A 101 -5.28 3.96 -19.35
CA TYR A 101 -5.80 5.21 -19.88
C TYR A 101 -7.08 5.62 -19.14
N PRO A 102 -7.25 6.90 -18.75
CA PRO A 102 -8.37 7.31 -17.91
C PRO A 102 -9.74 6.92 -18.49
N GLY A 103 -10.58 6.31 -17.66
CA GLY A 103 -11.92 5.87 -18.05
C GLY A 103 -11.97 4.56 -18.84
N GLU A 104 -10.82 3.94 -19.13
CA GLU A 104 -10.73 2.67 -19.85
C GLU A 104 -10.32 1.52 -18.91
N ILE A 105 -10.84 0.32 -19.18
CA ILE A 105 -10.51 -0.89 -18.41
C ILE A 105 -9.33 -1.59 -19.10
N VAL A 106 -8.20 -1.68 -18.39
CA VAL A 106 -6.99 -2.35 -18.88
C VAL A 106 -6.75 -3.60 -18.06
N ILE A 107 -6.78 -4.76 -18.72
CA ILE A 107 -6.52 -6.06 -18.11
C ILE A 107 -5.18 -6.58 -18.63
N SER A 108 -4.21 -6.75 -17.74
CA SER A 108 -2.96 -7.45 -18.02
C SER A 108 -3.06 -8.86 -17.42
N GLN A 109 -3.15 -9.85 -18.30
CA GLN A 109 -3.29 -11.25 -17.94
C GLN A 109 -2.09 -12.06 -18.42
N TYR A 110 -1.92 -13.25 -17.86
CA TYR A 110 -0.99 -14.21 -18.43
C TYR A 110 -1.43 -14.69 -19.82
N ALA A 111 -0.45 -14.92 -20.70
CA ALA A 111 -0.65 -15.81 -21.83
C ALA A 111 -0.93 -17.23 -21.33
N SER A 112 -1.81 -17.96 -22.01
CA SER A 112 -2.12 -19.36 -21.70
C SER A 112 -0.86 -20.23 -21.72
N GLY A 113 -0.79 -21.21 -20.80
CA GLY A 113 0.33 -22.16 -20.74
C GLY A 113 1.61 -21.61 -20.10
N LYS A 114 1.59 -20.41 -19.49
CA LYS A 114 2.71 -19.90 -18.70
C LYS A 114 2.84 -20.68 -17.39
N THR A 115 3.89 -21.48 -17.29
CA THR A 115 4.15 -22.36 -16.13
C THR A 115 4.92 -21.68 -14.98
N GLY A 116 5.38 -20.44 -15.17
CA GLY A 116 6.05 -19.63 -14.16
C GLY A 116 6.37 -18.22 -14.66
N GLY A 117 6.67 -17.29 -13.76
CA GLY A 117 6.99 -15.90 -14.10
C GLY A 117 6.90 -14.95 -12.91
N TYR A 118 7.11 -13.66 -13.14
CA TYR A 118 7.20 -12.63 -12.10
C TYR A 118 6.00 -11.67 -12.13
N GLY A 119 4.77 -12.18 -12.20
CA GLY A 119 3.61 -11.33 -12.46
C GLY A 119 3.45 -10.96 -13.96
N PRO A 120 2.33 -10.29 -14.31
CA PRO A 120 2.17 -9.57 -15.58
C PRO A 120 3.18 -8.41 -15.76
N ILE A 121 3.82 -7.98 -14.66
CA ILE A 121 4.84 -6.92 -14.65
C ILE A 121 6.16 -7.49 -14.11
N LYS A 122 7.12 -7.67 -15.00
CA LYS A 122 8.46 -8.19 -14.68
C LYS A 122 9.43 -7.03 -14.50
N ALA A 123 9.74 -6.72 -13.24
CA ALA A 123 10.65 -5.65 -12.85
C ALA A 123 11.73 -6.16 -11.88
N ARG A 124 12.46 -7.22 -12.23
CA ARG A 124 13.61 -7.71 -11.43
C ARG A 124 14.92 -7.12 -11.94
N GLY A 125 16.02 -7.03 -11.20
CA GLY A 125 16.18 -6.67 -9.79
C GLY A 125 16.43 -5.17 -9.63
N ASN A 126 17.35 -4.74 -8.76
CA ASN A 126 17.56 -3.36 -8.28
C ASN A 126 17.09 -2.22 -9.22
N ARG A 127 15.78 -2.02 -9.24
CA ARG A 127 15.04 -1.03 -10.03
C ARG A 127 14.36 -0.09 -9.08
N GLY A 128 14.08 1.12 -9.53
CA GLY A 128 13.25 2.01 -8.74
C GLY A 128 12.66 3.19 -9.49
N TYR A 129 11.89 3.96 -8.74
CA TYR A 129 11.16 5.15 -9.19
C TYR A 129 10.14 4.81 -10.29
N PHE A 130 9.25 3.86 -9.97
CA PHE A 130 8.15 3.44 -10.83
C PHE A 130 6.80 3.78 -10.22
N ILE A 131 5.86 4.21 -11.06
CA ILE A 131 4.44 4.31 -10.72
C ILE A 131 3.66 3.34 -11.61
N PHE A 132 2.89 2.44 -11.01
CA PHE A 132 1.91 1.60 -11.72
C PHE A 132 0.51 1.97 -11.25
N GLU A 133 -0.38 2.28 -12.18
CA GLU A 133 -1.74 2.70 -11.82
C GLU A 133 -2.85 2.35 -12.79
N ASN A 134 -4.07 2.19 -12.24
CA ASN A 134 -5.30 1.97 -12.98
C ASN A 134 -5.24 0.73 -13.89
N LEU A 135 -4.68 -0.38 -13.38
CA LEU A 135 -4.56 -1.65 -14.09
C LEU A 135 -5.26 -2.76 -13.31
N ILE A 136 -5.87 -3.69 -14.06
CA ILE A 136 -6.28 -4.99 -13.55
C ILE A 136 -5.17 -5.98 -13.90
N LEU A 137 -4.53 -6.55 -12.88
CA LEU A 137 -3.58 -7.65 -13.00
C LEU A 137 -4.34 -8.94 -12.75
N ASP A 138 -4.51 -9.75 -13.79
CA ASP A 138 -5.35 -10.95 -13.73
C ASP A 138 -4.53 -12.23 -13.89
N GLY A 139 -4.49 -13.01 -12.83
CA GLY A 139 -3.78 -14.28 -12.73
C GLY A 139 -4.50 -15.47 -13.38
N VAL A 140 -5.69 -15.31 -13.97
CA VAL A 140 -6.57 -16.41 -14.43
C VAL A 140 -5.87 -17.47 -15.32
N ASN A 141 -4.96 -17.03 -16.19
CA ASN A 141 -4.21 -17.92 -17.11
C ASN A 141 -2.83 -18.34 -16.59
N GLY A 142 -2.48 -17.95 -15.37
CA GLY A 142 -1.22 -18.29 -14.73
C GLY A 142 -1.14 -19.75 -14.29
N ALA A 143 0.00 -20.14 -13.72
CA ALA A 143 0.24 -21.44 -13.09
C ALA A 143 0.76 -21.25 -11.65
N ASP A 144 1.12 -22.33 -10.96
CA ASP A 144 1.50 -22.41 -9.53
C ASP A 144 2.57 -21.44 -8.99
N ALA A 145 3.19 -20.61 -9.84
CA ALA A 145 4.28 -19.68 -9.52
C ALA A 145 4.09 -18.26 -10.10
N THR A 146 2.85 -17.81 -10.32
CA THR A 146 2.58 -16.58 -11.08
C THR A 146 2.18 -15.34 -10.26
N GLY A 147 2.41 -15.28 -8.95
CA GLY A 147 2.21 -14.04 -8.18
C GLY A 147 3.06 -12.88 -8.69
N TRP A 148 2.67 -11.65 -8.36
CA TRP A 148 3.53 -10.51 -8.64
C TRP A 148 4.55 -10.34 -7.51
N ALA A 149 5.82 -10.20 -7.87
CA ALA A 149 6.91 -10.03 -6.91
C ALA A 149 7.71 -8.75 -7.19
N LEU A 150 7.79 -7.87 -6.21
CA LEU A 150 8.77 -6.80 -6.13
C LEU A 150 9.91 -7.32 -5.23
N ARG A 151 11.07 -7.61 -5.83
CA ARG A 151 12.18 -8.29 -5.15
C ARG A 151 13.54 -7.87 -5.71
N ASP A 152 14.60 -8.50 -5.23
CA ASP A 152 15.96 -8.39 -5.77
C ASP A 152 16.53 -6.96 -5.72
N GLY A 153 16.23 -6.22 -4.65
CA GLY A 153 16.72 -4.86 -4.39
C GLY A 153 15.82 -3.74 -4.91
N ASN A 154 14.62 -4.05 -5.40
CA ASN A 154 13.69 -3.02 -5.86
C ASN A 154 13.37 -2.00 -4.77
N HIS A 155 13.30 -0.73 -5.15
CA HIS A 155 13.00 0.36 -4.24
C HIS A 155 12.14 1.45 -4.90
N HIS A 156 11.44 2.27 -4.13
CA HIS A 156 10.69 3.43 -4.66
C HIS A 156 9.65 3.06 -5.75
N PHE A 157 8.73 2.17 -5.41
CA PHE A 157 7.57 1.84 -6.26
C PHE A 157 6.30 2.42 -5.65
N ILE A 158 5.46 3.03 -6.47
CA ILE A 158 4.09 3.38 -6.12
C ILE A 158 3.16 2.51 -6.95
N LEU A 159 2.42 1.64 -6.26
CA LEU A 159 1.35 0.82 -6.81
C LEU A 159 0.04 1.46 -6.37
N ARG A 160 -0.75 2.03 -7.29
CA ARG A 160 -1.99 2.69 -6.89
C ARG A 160 -3.19 2.36 -7.78
N ASN A 161 -4.36 2.23 -7.19
CA ASN A 161 -5.60 1.92 -7.93
C ASN A 161 -5.44 0.66 -8.80
N LEU A 162 -4.80 -0.39 -8.26
CA LEU A 162 -4.65 -1.67 -8.96
C LEU A 162 -5.70 -2.65 -8.46
N GLU A 163 -6.19 -3.51 -9.34
CA GLU A 163 -6.94 -4.72 -8.98
C GLU A 163 -6.06 -5.93 -9.27
N ILE A 164 -5.74 -6.74 -8.27
CA ILE A 164 -4.87 -7.92 -8.37
C ILE A 164 -5.71 -9.15 -8.01
N LYS A 165 -6.01 -10.00 -8.99
CA LYS A 165 -6.95 -11.10 -8.77
C LYS A 165 -6.61 -12.40 -9.48
N ASN A 166 -7.25 -13.49 -9.05
CA ASN A 166 -7.19 -14.81 -9.69
C ASN A 166 -5.77 -15.43 -9.73
N PHE A 167 -4.85 -14.94 -8.90
CA PHE A 167 -3.49 -15.46 -8.86
C PHE A 167 -3.45 -16.81 -8.18
N LYS A 168 -2.69 -17.76 -8.75
CA LYS A 168 -2.50 -19.10 -8.17
C LYS A 168 -1.49 -19.14 -7.02
N THR A 169 -0.97 -17.97 -6.63
CA THR A 169 -0.06 -17.77 -5.51
C THR A 169 -0.49 -16.56 -4.67
N THR A 170 0.39 -16.04 -3.81
CA THR A 170 0.23 -14.70 -3.22
C THR A 170 -0.03 -13.65 -4.31
N GLY A 171 -0.96 -12.73 -4.07
CA GLY A 171 -1.25 -11.63 -4.99
C GLY A 171 -0.03 -10.73 -5.21
N LEU A 172 0.52 -10.19 -4.13
CA LEU A 172 1.72 -9.35 -4.14
C LEU A 172 2.77 -9.83 -3.11
N PHE A 173 3.97 -10.11 -3.58
CA PHE A 173 5.15 -10.43 -2.76
C PHE A 173 6.13 -9.26 -2.76
N ILE A 174 6.54 -8.80 -1.57
CA ILE A 174 7.39 -7.62 -1.37
C ILE A 174 8.69 -8.03 -0.66
N ILE A 175 9.81 -7.73 -1.31
CA ILE A 175 11.18 -7.71 -0.81
C ILE A 175 11.81 -6.42 -1.39
N GLY A 176 11.72 -5.31 -0.67
CA GLY A 176 12.16 -4.02 -1.19
C GLY A 176 11.84 -2.86 -0.27
N ASN A 177 12.50 -1.73 -0.51
CA ASN A 177 12.42 -0.53 0.33
C ASN A 177 11.57 0.55 -0.33
N ASP A 178 10.94 1.42 0.46
CA ASP A 178 10.20 2.58 -0.06
C ASP A 178 9.09 2.18 -1.06
N ILE A 179 8.33 1.14 -0.70
CA ILE A 179 7.23 0.63 -1.53
C ILE A 179 5.90 1.15 -0.98
N GLN A 180 5.07 1.72 -1.84
CA GLN A 180 3.74 2.21 -1.49
C GLN A 180 2.69 1.42 -2.27
N VAL A 181 1.76 0.80 -1.56
CA VAL A 181 0.59 0.10 -2.10
C VAL A 181 -0.66 0.86 -1.66
N LEU A 182 -1.30 1.56 -2.59
CA LEU A 182 -2.29 2.59 -2.30
C LEU A 182 -3.62 2.30 -3.02
N ASN A 183 -4.74 2.25 -2.31
CA ASN A 183 -6.07 2.14 -2.91
C ASN A 183 -6.22 0.95 -3.88
N CYS A 184 -5.60 -0.18 -3.57
CA CYS A 184 -5.62 -1.38 -4.38
C CYS A 184 -6.66 -2.39 -3.88
N LYS A 185 -7.10 -3.29 -4.75
CA LYS A 185 -7.89 -4.47 -4.40
C LYS A 185 -7.09 -5.72 -4.66
N ILE A 186 -7.05 -6.66 -3.71
CA ILE A 186 -6.37 -7.94 -3.89
C ILE A 186 -7.30 -9.08 -3.47
N HIS A 187 -7.75 -9.89 -4.42
CA HIS A 187 -8.82 -10.84 -4.15
C HIS A 187 -8.81 -12.11 -5.00
N ASP A 188 -9.55 -13.11 -4.53
CA ASP A 188 -9.84 -14.33 -5.27
C ASP A 188 -8.58 -15.06 -5.78
N SER A 189 -7.52 -15.09 -4.96
CA SER A 189 -6.39 -15.98 -5.27
C SER A 189 -6.85 -17.44 -5.23
N VAL A 190 -6.30 -18.26 -6.11
CA VAL A 190 -6.74 -19.64 -6.34
C VAL A 190 -5.68 -20.62 -5.83
N VAL A 191 -6.13 -21.80 -5.38
CA VAL A 191 -5.26 -22.93 -5.10
C VAL A 191 -5.49 -23.97 -6.18
N ASP A 192 -4.50 -24.23 -7.02
CA ASP A 192 -4.59 -25.30 -8.02
C ASP A 192 -4.54 -26.68 -7.33
N PRO A 193 -5.38 -27.64 -7.78
CA PRO A 193 -5.29 -29.03 -7.33
C PRO A 193 -4.00 -29.73 -7.80
N PRO A 194 -3.48 -30.71 -7.03
CA PRO A 194 -3.90 -31.04 -5.66
C PRO A 194 -3.48 -29.94 -4.68
N PRO A 195 -4.22 -29.71 -3.58
CA PRO A 195 -3.93 -28.62 -2.67
C PRO A 195 -2.51 -28.77 -2.12
N ARG A 196 -1.61 -27.92 -2.63
CA ARG A 196 -0.28 -27.76 -2.05
C ARG A 196 -0.46 -27.10 -0.69
N SER A 197 0.39 -27.44 0.27
CA SER A 197 0.46 -26.82 1.61
C SER A 197 0.79 -25.30 1.60
N SER A 198 0.89 -24.69 0.42
CA SER A 198 1.29 -23.30 0.24
C SER A 198 0.15 -22.35 0.60
N ARG A 199 0.35 -21.61 1.69
CA ARG A 199 -0.49 -20.48 2.08
C ARG A 199 -0.44 -19.40 1.00
N ARG A 200 -1.59 -18.96 0.48
CA ARG A 200 -1.69 -17.89 -0.53
C ARG A 200 -2.23 -16.63 0.14
N TYR A 201 -1.43 -15.59 0.18
CA TYR A 201 -1.76 -14.36 0.91
C TYR A 201 -2.21 -13.28 -0.06
N GLY A 202 -2.93 -12.27 0.43
CA GLY A 202 -3.14 -11.07 -0.37
C GLY A 202 -1.80 -10.35 -0.60
N ILE A 203 -1.14 -9.98 0.50
CA ILE A 203 0.22 -9.44 0.51
C ILE A 203 1.11 -10.30 1.40
N TYR A 204 2.28 -10.66 0.88
CA TYR A 204 3.37 -11.21 1.69
C TYR A 204 4.56 -10.26 1.62
N PHE A 205 4.92 -9.68 2.75
CA PHE A 205 6.00 -8.72 2.87
C PHE A 205 7.13 -9.32 3.71
N SER A 206 8.25 -9.59 3.08
CA SER A 206 9.32 -10.39 3.68
C SER A 206 10.50 -9.59 4.13
N MET A 207 10.94 -8.60 3.35
CA MET A 207 12.09 -7.79 3.71
C MET A 207 11.93 -6.36 3.20
N GLY A 208 12.25 -5.38 4.03
CA GLY A 208 12.38 -4.00 3.58
C GLY A 208 12.08 -2.93 4.61
N ASP A 209 12.50 -1.73 4.29
CA ASP A 209 12.30 -0.51 5.07
C ASP A 209 11.24 0.38 4.43
N ASN A 210 10.46 1.07 5.27
CA ASN A 210 9.57 2.16 4.83
C ASN A 210 8.52 1.72 3.77
N VAL A 211 7.84 0.60 4.03
CA VAL A 211 6.74 0.11 3.19
C VAL A 211 5.40 0.62 3.74
N VAL A 212 4.58 1.19 2.86
CA VAL A 212 3.25 1.72 3.18
C VAL A 212 2.19 0.93 2.44
N ILE A 213 1.22 0.38 3.18
CA ILE A 213 0.03 -0.31 2.67
C ILE A 213 -1.19 0.48 3.16
N ASP A 214 -1.82 1.22 2.27
CA ASP A 214 -2.81 2.26 2.59
C ASP A 214 -4.07 2.18 1.72
N GLY A 215 -5.25 2.17 2.34
CA GLY A 215 -6.52 2.26 1.63
C GLY A 215 -6.87 1.03 0.80
N ILE A 216 -6.25 -0.12 1.05
CA ILE A 216 -6.46 -1.32 0.25
C ILE A 216 -7.61 -2.19 0.76
N GLU A 217 -8.19 -3.00 -0.13
CA GLU A 217 -9.18 -4.03 0.19
C GLU A 217 -8.61 -5.41 -0.14
N ILE A 218 -8.55 -6.32 0.85
CA ILE A 218 -8.10 -7.71 0.63
C ILE A 218 -9.16 -8.70 1.10
N TYR A 219 -9.57 -9.58 0.19
CA TYR A 219 -10.56 -10.61 0.49
C TYR A 219 -10.41 -11.90 -0.29
N ASN A 220 -11.11 -12.95 0.14
CA ASN A 220 -11.16 -14.27 -0.49
C ASN A 220 -9.77 -14.88 -0.76
N GLN A 221 -8.81 -14.62 0.13
CA GLN A 221 -7.50 -15.25 0.04
C GLN A 221 -7.54 -16.67 0.64
N PRO A 222 -6.93 -17.68 -0.02
CA PRO A 222 -6.78 -19.03 0.53
C PRO A 222 -6.09 -19.07 1.89
N GLY A 223 -5.01 -18.31 2.04
CA GLY A 223 -4.31 -18.03 3.29
C GLY A 223 -4.75 -16.70 3.89
N GLY A 224 -3.83 -15.93 4.49
CA GLY A 224 -4.17 -14.68 5.18
C GLY A 224 -4.36 -13.47 4.27
N GLY A 225 -4.67 -12.33 4.90
CA GLY A 225 -4.71 -11.04 4.22
C GLY A 225 -3.31 -10.48 3.97
N ILE A 226 -2.81 -9.70 4.94
CA ILE A 226 -1.45 -9.15 4.94
C ILE A 226 -0.58 -9.96 5.88
N THR A 227 0.55 -10.46 5.40
CA THR A 227 1.53 -11.20 6.20
C THR A 227 2.89 -10.56 6.07
N VAL A 228 3.40 -10.03 7.18
CA VAL A 228 4.76 -9.55 7.32
C VAL A 228 5.58 -10.66 7.98
N PHE A 229 6.40 -11.34 7.17
CA PHE A 229 7.17 -12.51 7.56
C PHE A 229 8.27 -12.80 6.52
N PRO A 230 9.48 -13.24 6.91
CA PRO A 230 9.98 -13.37 8.29
C PRO A 230 10.68 -12.10 8.80
N GLY A 231 10.89 -11.10 7.95
CA GLY A 231 11.81 -9.99 8.20
C GLY A 231 13.14 -10.16 7.46
N PRO A 232 14.06 -9.18 7.58
CA PRO A 232 13.94 -7.96 8.37
C PRO A 232 12.97 -6.95 7.77
N VAL A 233 12.11 -6.36 8.61
CA VAL A 233 11.18 -5.30 8.20
C VAL A 233 11.18 -4.19 9.24
N HIS A 234 11.40 -2.96 8.80
CA HIS A 234 11.43 -1.81 9.69
C HIS A 234 10.43 -0.76 9.25
N LYS A 235 9.70 -0.20 10.22
CA LYS A 235 8.86 1.00 10.04
C LYS A 235 7.79 0.85 8.95
N ALA A 236 7.22 -0.35 8.84
CA ALA A 236 6.11 -0.60 7.94
C ALA A 236 4.84 0.09 8.46
N ILE A 237 4.04 0.68 7.56
CA ILE A 237 2.77 1.32 7.90
C ILE A 237 1.64 0.59 7.17
N ILE A 238 0.73 0.00 7.93
CA ILE A 238 -0.45 -0.71 7.44
C ILE A 238 -1.68 0.06 7.93
N ARG A 239 -2.30 0.85 7.07
CA ARG A 239 -3.38 1.76 7.50
C ARG A 239 -4.57 1.86 6.57
N ASN A 240 -5.71 2.26 7.13
CA ASN A 240 -6.93 2.57 6.38
C ASN A 240 -7.42 1.41 5.47
N ASN A 241 -7.05 0.18 5.79
CA ASN A 241 -7.35 -0.98 4.94
C ASN A 241 -8.62 -1.70 5.39
N VAL A 242 -9.29 -2.37 4.46
CA VAL A 242 -10.41 -3.29 4.74
C VAL A 242 -9.97 -4.71 4.41
N ILE A 243 -9.83 -5.55 5.43
CA ILE A 243 -9.26 -6.91 5.29
C ILE A 243 -10.29 -7.93 5.79
N HIS A 244 -10.86 -8.71 4.88
CA HIS A 244 -12.01 -9.55 5.22
C HIS A 244 -12.14 -10.85 4.47
N HIS A 245 -12.87 -11.80 5.06
CA HIS A 245 -13.23 -13.07 4.39
C HIS A 245 -12.02 -13.85 3.86
N ASN A 246 -10.85 -13.67 4.48
CA ASN A 246 -9.64 -14.40 4.14
C ASN A 246 -9.53 -15.71 4.93
N ASN A 247 -8.56 -16.51 4.53
CA ASN A 247 -8.22 -17.81 5.07
C ASN A 247 -9.34 -18.83 4.91
N ILE A 248 -9.64 -19.12 3.64
CA ILE A 248 -10.62 -20.13 3.22
C ILE A 248 -10.05 -21.56 3.22
N MET A 249 -8.73 -21.76 3.36
CA MET A 249 -8.18 -23.13 3.44
C MET A 249 -8.31 -23.73 4.85
N GLU A 250 -8.67 -25.01 4.96
CA GLU A 250 -8.83 -25.71 6.24
C GLU A 250 -7.51 -25.85 7.05
N ASN A 251 -6.37 -26.01 6.38
CA ASN A 251 -5.06 -26.26 6.98
C ASN A 251 -4.19 -25.01 7.22
N SER A 252 -4.75 -23.80 7.09
CA SER A 252 -4.03 -22.53 7.28
C SER A 252 -4.46 -21.78 8.55
N SER A 253 -3.53 -21.27 9.34
CA SER A 253 -3.78 -20.52 10.59
C SER A 253 -3.58 -19.02 10.47
N VAL A 254 -3.46 -18.49 9.24
CA VAL A 254 -3.05 -17.10 9.02
C VAL A 254 -4.22 -16.14 9.21
N PRO A 255 -4.08 -15.08 10.04
CA PRO A 255 -5.14 -14.10 10.31
C PRO A 255 -5.31 -13.08 9.17
N GLY A 256 -6.19 -12.10 9.37
CA GLY A 256 -6.34 -10.96 8.47
C GLY A 256 -5.04 -10.16 8.31
N ILE A 257 -4.41 -9.77 9.42
CA ILE A 257 -3.10 -9.10 9.45
C ILE A 257 -2.18 -9.87 10.38
N GLN A 258 -0.99 -10.25 9.91
CA GLN A 258 0.01 -10.99 10.67
C GLN A 258 1.35 -10.28 10.64
N ILE A 259 1.90 -9.97 11.81
CA ILE A 259 3.30 -9.60 12.02
C ILE A 259 3.97 -10.77 12.72
N PHE A 260 4.84 -11.48 11.99
CA PHE A 260 5.45 -12.71 12.45
C PHE A 260 6.92 -12.66 12.06
N ALA A 261 7.75 -12.21 13.01
CA ALA A 261 9.19 -12.25 12.81
C ALA A 261 9.70 -13.70 12.84
N ASP A 262 10.83 -13.97 12.21
CA ASP A 262 11.52 -15.25 12.35
C ASP A 262 13.01 -15.00 12.62
N ILE A 263 13.52 -15.66 13.65
CA ILE A 263 14.93 -15.63 14.05
C ILE A 263 15.68 -16.89 13.59
N ASP A 264 15.02 -17.82 12.87
CA ASP A 264 15.66 -19.02 12.36
C ASP A 264 16.74 -18.67 11.32
N TYR A 265 18.00 -18.91 11.70
CA TYR A 265 19.22 -18.70 10.92
C TYR A 265 19.31 -19.54 9.63
N THR A 266 18.35 -20.43 9.37
CA THR A 266 18.31 -21.28 8.17
C THR A 266 17.53 -20.68 6.99
N ILE A 267 16.78 -19.58 7.20
CA ILE A 267 16.07 -18.83 6.16
C ILE A 267 16.96 -17.66 5.70
N HIS A 268 16.93 -17.31 4.41
CA HIS A 268 17.70 -16.17 3.88
C HIS A 268 17.34 -14.85 4.59
N GLY A 269 18.20 -14.44 5.54
CA GLY A 269 18.07 -13.20 6.32
C GLY A 269 17.31 -13.41 7.63
N PRO A 270 17.97 -13.68 8.77
CA PRO A 270 17.32 -13.55 10.08
C PRO A 270 16.85 -12.09 10.23
N GLY A 271 15.62 -11.88 10.67
CA GLY A 271 14.97 -10.59 10.43
C GLY A 271 14.21 -10.03 11.61
N VAL A 272 14.81 -9.07 12.30
CA VAL A 272 14.05 -8.21 13.23
C VAL A 272 12.89 -7.58 12.46
N ILE A 273 11.68 -7.68 13.02
CA ILE A 273 10.56 -6.86 12.59
C ILE A 273 10.30 -5.83 13.67
N ASP A 274 10.49 -4.55 13.36
CA ASP A 274 10.33 -3.46 14.33
C ASP A 274 9.60 -2.24 13.79
N ASP A 275 9.07 -1.46 14.73
CA ASP A 275 8.41 -0.17 14.49
C ASP A 275 7.24 -0.23 13.48
N VAL A 276 6.59 -1.40 13.37
CA VAL A 276 5.42 -1.58 12.50
C VAL A 276 4.21 -0.86 13.11
N GLN A 277 3.50 -0.07 12.30
CA GLN A 277 2.28 0.63 12.68
C GLN A 277 1.08 0.04 11.94
N ILE A 278 0.05 -0.35 12.68
CA ILE A 278 -1.21 -0.92 12.17
C ILE A 278 -2.35 -0.06 12.68
N TYR A 279 -2.93 0.80 11.84
CA TYR A 279 -3.98 1.71 12.31
C TYR A 279 -5.10 2.06 11.35
N ASN A 280 -6.26 2.47 11.88
CA ASN A 280 -7.45 2.79 11.09
C ASN A 280 -7.91 1.66 10.16
N ASN A 281 -7.53 0.41 10.42
CA ASN A 281 -7.95 -0.71 9.58
C ASN A 281 -9.29 -1.27 10.07
N VAL A 282 -10.09 -1.79 9.15
CA VAL A 282 -11.25 -2.62 9.41
C VAL A 282 -10.90 -4.07 9.07
N VAL A 283 -10.79 -4.93 10.08
CA VAL A 283 -10.38 -6.33 9.94
C VAL A 283 -11.50 -7.24 10.42
N HIS A 284 -12.25 -7.85 9.49
CA HIS A 284 -13.47 -8.56 9.85
C HIS A 284 -13.72 -9.85 9.10
N SER A 285 -14.47 -10.77 9.70
CA SER A 285 -14.96 -11.99 9.03
C SER A 285 -13.84 -12.85 8.41
N ASN A 286 -12.59 -12.72 8.84
CA ASN A 286 -11.50 -13.59 8.41
C ASN A 286 -11.61 -14.96 9.09
N CYS A 287 -10.78 -15.90 8.62
CA CYS A 287 -10.73 -17.26 9.11
C CYS A 287 -11.98 -18.08 8.77
N VAL A 288 -12.59 -17.80 7.60
CA VAL A 288 -13.92 -18.28 7.17
C VAL A 288 -14.16 -19.77 7.47
N ASN A 289 -13.19 -20.61 7.10
CA ASN A 289 -13.30 -22.08 7.20
C ASN A 289 -12.58 -22.68 8.42
N LYS A 290 -12.26 -21.87 9.44
CA LYS A 290 -11.72 -22.41 10.70
C LYS A 290 -12.81 -23.03 11.57
N PRO A 291 -12.52 -24.02 12.43
CA PRO A 291 -13.50 -24.52 13.40
C PRO A 291 -13.81 -23.52 14.55
N GLY A 292 -13.15 -22.35 14.59
CA GLY A 292 -13.08 -21.51 15.79
C GLY A 292 -11.99 -22.00 16.75
N GLY A 293 -11.75 -21.30 17.86
CA GLY A 293 -10.84 -21.78 18.91
C GLY A 293 -9.39 -21.28 18.88
N GLY A 294 -9.13 -20.08 18.36
CA GLY A 294 -7.87 -19.35 18.58
C GLY A 294 -6.70 -19.68 17.63
N THR A 295 -6.88 -20.59 16.66
CA THR A 295 -5.84 -20.94 15.67
C THR A 295 -5.68 -19.92 14.53
N CYS A 296 -6.50 -18.87 14.49
CA CYS A 296 -6.52 -17.81 13.49
C CYS A 296 -7.27 -16.60 14.12
N GLY A 297 -7.23 -15.42 13.52
CA GLY A 297 -8.01 -14.28 14.00
C GLY A 297 -7.94 -13.03 13.13
N GLY A 298 -8.11 -11.87 13.76
CA GLY A 298 -8.04 -10.56 13.12
C GLY A 298 -6.61 -10.08 12.90
N ILE A 299 -5.95 -9.63 13.97
CA ILE A 299 -4.60 -9.07 13.95
C ILE A 299 -3.69 -9.89 14.88
N GLN A 300 -2.51 -10.26 14.41
CA GLN A 300 -1.49 -10.96 15.20
C GLN A 300 -0.16 -10.22 15.19
N VAL A 301 0.48 -10.13 16.36
CA VAL A 301 1.86 -9.69 16.57
C VAL A 301 2.59 -10.77 17.38
N SER A 302 3.64 -11.36 16.81
CA SER A 302 4.28 -12.55 17.39
C SER A 302 5.74 -12.73 16.97
N ASN A 303 6.43 -13.68 17.61
CA ASN A 303 7.73 -14.23 17.19
C ASN A 303 8.90 -13.23 17.13
N GLY A 304 9.02 -12.35 18.13
CA GLY A 304 10.14 -11.44 18.26
C GLY A 304 9.93 -10.09 17.58
N ALA A 305 8.72 -9.82 17.08
CA ALA A 305 8.38 -8.47 16.61
C ALA A 305 8.43 -7.47 17.77
N THR A 306 9.10 -6.34 17.56
CA THR A 306 9.32 -5.31 18.61
C THR A 306 8.70 -3.97 18.22
N GLY A 307 8.34 -3.14 19.20
CA GLY A 307 7.92 -1.76 18.93
C GLY A 307 6.64 -1.62 18.10
N THR A 308 5.85 -2.69 17.95
CA THR A 308 4.65 -2.66 17.10
C THR A 308 3.55 -1.81 17.75
N ARG A 309 2.83 -1.03 16.93
CA ARG A 309 1.75 -0.14 17.36
C ARG A 309 0.45 -0.53 16.65
N VAL A 310 -0.56 -0.95 17.42
CA VAL A 310 -1.88 -1.38 16.92
C VAL A 310 -2.93 -0.41 17.43
N TRP A 311 -3.34 0.54 16.59
CA TRP A 311 -4.12 1.70 17.00
C TRP A 311 -5.38 1.93 16.19
N ASN A 312 -6.48 2.36 16.82
CA ASN A 312 -7.67 2.82 16.08
C ASN A 312 -8.17 1.81 15.02
N ASN A 313 -8.05 0.51 15.25
CA ASN A 313 -8.58 -0.50 14.33
C ASN A 313 -9.97 -0.95 14.78
N THR A 314 -10.81 -1.36 13.82
CA THR A 314 -12.05 -2.07 14.08
C THR A 314 -11.87 -3.54 13.70
N VAL A 315 -11.82 -4.43 14.69
CA VAL A 315 -11.56 -5.86 14.54
C VAL A 315 -12.80 -6.65 14.95
N TYR A 316 -13.58 -7.12 13.97
CA TYR A 316 -14.95 -7.58 14.20
C TYR A 316 -15.25 -8.95 13.60
N GLY A 317 -15.88 -9.83 14.37
CA GLY A 317 -16.51 -11.04 13.79
C GLY A 317 -15.54 -12.00 13.09
N ASN A 318 -14.25 -11.99 13.44
CA ASN A 318 -13.30 -12.97 12.91
C ASN A 318 -13.53 -14.32 13.61
N LYS A 319 -13.36 -15.42 12.86
CA LYS A 319 -13.59 -16.78 13.36
C LYS A 319 -12.40 -17.30 14.17
N GLY A 320 -12.08 -16.59 15.24
CA GLY A 320 -10.97 -16.85 16.15
C GLY A 320 -10.75 -15.67 17.10
N TYR A 321 -9.50 -15.30 17.39
CA TYR A 321 -9.20 -14.14 18.23
C TYR A 321 -9.44 -12.82 17.48
N GLY A 322 -9.63 -11.73 18.22
CA GLY A 322 -9.61 -10.39 17.65
C GLY A 322 -8.16 -9.92 17.41
N ILE A 323 -7.48 -9.57 18.49
CA ILE A 323 -6.06 -9.19 18.50
C ILE A 323 -5.27 -10.17 19.37
N LEU A 324 -4.17 -10.71 18.84
CA LEU A 324 -3.24 -11.59 19.54
C LEU A 324 -1.85 -10.95 19.58
N VAL A 325 -1.34 -10.69 20.79
CA VAL A 325 0.06 -10.34 21.05
C VAL A 325 0.66 -11.51 21.83
N ASN A 326 1.61 -12.24 21.27
CA ASN A 326 2.07 -13.47 21.94
C ASN A 326 3.54 -13.85 21.77
N ALA A 327 3.92 -14.85 22.56
CA ALA A 327 5.22 -15.50 22.56
C ALA A 327 5.58 -16.10 21.19
N GLY A 328 4.63 -16.80 20.56
CA GLY A 328 4.92 -17.65 19.41
C GLY A 328 5.99 -18.72 19.70
N ASP A 329 6.48 -19.39 18.66
CA ASP A 329 7.48 -20.46 18.78
C ASP A 329 8.92 -19.90 18.87
N ASN A 330 9.14 -18.68 18.38
CA ASN A 330 10.46 -18.07 18.14
C ASN A 330 10.78 -16.88 19.06
N GLY A 331 9.99 -16.67 20.12
CA GLY A 331 10.22 -15.66 21.16
C GLY A 331 9.21 -14.51 21.14
N PRO A 332 8.96 -13.85 22.29
CA PRO A 332 7.80 -12.99 22.44
C PRO A 332 7.83 -11.73 21.61
N ALA A 333 6.63 -11.27 21.24
CA ALA A 333 6.43 -9.87 20.87
C ALA A 333 6.80 -8.97 22.07
N ILE A 334 7.56 -7.91 21.82
CA ILE A 334 8.10 -7.02 22.86
C ILE A 334 7.64 -5.58 22.56
N ASP A 335 7.31 -4.82 23.61
CA ASP A 335 6.91 -3.40 23.49
C ASP A 335 5.80 -3.22 22.45
N THR A 336 4.74 -4.03 22.53
CA THR A 336 3.57 -3.88 21.65
C THR A 336 2.53 -3.00 22.33
N VAL A 337 2.08 -1.96 21.64
CA VAL A 337 1.06 -1.04 22.16
C VAL A 337 -0.25 -1.26 21.39
N VAL A 338 -1.30 -1.67 22.09
CA VAL A 338 -2.64 -1.91 21.55
C VAL A 338 -3.61 -0.90 22.18
N GLN A 339 -4.00 0.13 21.42
CA GLN A 339 -4.84 1.22 21.94
C GLN A 339 -5.92 1.69 20.98
N ASN A 340 -7.01 2.23 21.52
CA ASN A 340 -8.12 2.79 20.75
C ASN A 340 -8.74 1.80 19.75
N ASN A 341 -8.64 0.48 19.93
CA ASN A 341 -9.24 -0.49 19.01
C ASN A 341 -10.65 -0.90 19.47
N ILE A 342 -11.58 -1.04 18.53
CA ILE A 342 -12.80 -1.82 18.75
C ILE A 342 -12.48 -3.28 18.43
N VAL A 343 -12.70 -4.18 19.38
CA VAL A 343 -12.43 -5.61 19.21
C VAL A 343 -13.62 -6.41 19.74
N PHE A 344 -14.53 -6.78 18.85
CA PHE A 344 -15.84 -7.29 19.26
C PHE A 344 -16.36 -8.43 18.37
N ALA A 345 -17.21 -9.29 18.94
CA ALA A 345 -17.86 -10.43 18.28
C ALA A 345 -16.91 -11.44 17.60
N ASN A 346 -15.60 -11.42 17.90
CA ASN A 346 -14.70 -12.48 17.47
C ASN A 346 -15.02 -13.76 18.26
N THR A 347 -14.93 -14.94 17.63
CA THR A 347 -15.48 -16.17 18.21
C THR A 347 -14.65 -16.77 19.35
N SER A 348 -13.42 -16.30 19.55
CA SER A 348 -12.56 -16.59 20.69
C SER A 348 -12.46 -15.36 21.61
N GLN A 349 -11.32 -15.14 22.26
CA GLN A 349 -11.06 -13.93 23.03
C GLN A 349 -10.90 -12.70 22.12
N GLN A 350 -11.39 -11.56 22.59
CA GLN A 350 -11.28 -10.30 21.85
C GLN A 350 -9.81 -9.87 21.79
N ILE A 351 -9.13 -9.77 22.93
CA ILE A 351 -7.70 -9.47 22.99
C ILE A 351 -7.01 -10.56 23.83
N ILE A 352 -5.90 -11.07 23.33
CA ILE A 352 -5.01 -12.01 24.01
C ILE A 352 -3.63 -11.36 24.06
N ASP A 353 -3.04 -11.26 25.24
CA ASP A 353 -1.71 -10.71 25.44
C ASP A 353 -0.87 -11.64 26.32
N THR A 354 0.20 -12.16 25.74
CA THR A 354 1.29 -12.85 26.43
C THR A 354 2.64 -12.30 25.96
N GLY A 355 2.66 -11.07 25.46
CA GLY A 355 3.88 -10.36 25.08
C GLY A 355 4.66 -9.87 26.31
N ILE A 356 5.81 -9.27 26.06
CA ILE A 356 6.64 -8.63 27.08
C ILE A 356 6.51 -7.11 26.91
N ASP A 357 6.31 -6.41 28.04
CA ASP A 357 6.17 -4.94 28.08
C ASP A 357 5.06 -4.40 27.16
N SER A 358 4.01 -5.20 26.95
CA SER A 358 2.83 -4.81 26.20
C SER A 358 2.02 -3.72 26.95
N ILE A 359 1.46 -2.77 26.20
CA ILE A 359 0.49 -1.79 26.72
C ILE A 359 -0.86 -2.04 26.05
N ILE A 360 -1.83 -2.54 26.82
CA ILE A 360 -3.21 -2.75 26.37
C ILE A 360 -4.11 -1.75 27.09
N SER A 361 -4.59 -0.71 26.40
CA SER A 361 -5.44 0.31 27.04
C SER A 361 -6.42 0.96 26.06
N HIS A 362 -7.52 1.55 26.54
CA HIS A 362 -8.49 2.28 25.72
C HIS A 362 -9.04 1.48 24.52
N ASN A 363 -9.17 0.16 24.66
CA ASN A 363 -9.82 -0.69 23.66
C ASN A 363 -11.26 -0.98 24.10
N LEU A 364 -12.21 -0.99 23.17
CA LEU A 364 -13.60 -1.36 23.42
C LEU A 364 -13.83 -2.82 23.03
N THR A 365 -14.16 -3.67 24.01
CA THR A 365 -14.41 -5.11 23.82
C THR A 365 -15.86 -5.52 24.09
N THR A 366 -16.73 -4.54 24.35
CA THR A 366 -18.18 -4.68 24.47
C THR A 366 -18.87 -4.20 23.19
N ASP A 367 -20.21 -4.34 23.12
CA ASP A 367 -20.98 -3.96 21.94
C ASP A 367 -20.73 -2.48 21.55
N PRO A 368 -20.12 -2.24 20.37
CA PRO A 368 -19.75 -0.90 19.92
C PRO A 368 -20.92 -0.10 19.36
N LYS A 369 -22.13 -0.66 19.24
CA LYS A 369 -23.30 0.02 18.66
C LYS A 369 -22.99 0.57 17.26
N PHE A 370 -22.62 -0.32 16.35
CA PHE A 370 -22.44 0.03 14.94
C PHE A 370 -23.77 0.38 14.27
N ILE A 371 -23.74 1.25 13.24
CA ILE A 371 -24.93 1.60 12.44
C ILE A 371 -25.57 0.34 11.86
N LYS A 372 -24.78 -0.50 11.19
CA LYS A 372 -25.30 -1.72 10.54
C LYS A 372 -24.21 -2.78 10.34
N ALA A 373 -23.86 -3.49 11.41
CA ALA A 373 -22.78 -4.48 11.43
C ALA A 373 -23.00 -5.67 10.48
N ASP A 374 -24.25 -6.09 10.27
CA ASP A 374 -24.66 -7.15 9.33
C ASP A 374 -24.44 -6.74 7.85
N ALA A 375 -24.38 -5.44 7.57
CA ALA A 375 -24.01 -4.90 6.26
C ALA A 375 -22.55 -4.40 6.21
N PHE A 376 -21.72 -4.77 7.21
CA PHE A 376 -20.33 -4.32 7.37
C PHE A 376 -20.16 -2.79 7.44
N ASP A 377 -21.19 -2.09 7.92
CA ASP A 377 -21.12 -0.66 8.24
C ASP A 377 -20.75 -0.48 9.71
N PHE A 378 -19.46 -0.29 9.94
CA PHE A 378 -18.86 -0.19 11.27
C PHE A 378 -18.74 1.25 11.80
N ARG A 379 -19.44 2.21 11.19
CA ARG A 379 -19.61 3.55 11.77
C ARG A 379 -20.41 3.46 13.07
N LEU A 380 -20.21 4.40 13.97
CA LEU A 380 -20.79 4.40 15.31
C LEU A 380 -22.17 5.05 15.35
N GLN A 381 -23.08 4.50 16.17
CA GLN A 381 -24.32 5.17 16.56
C GLN A 381 -24.03 6.23 17.64
N THR A 382 -24.89 7.25 17.79
CA THR A 382 -24.76 8.40 18.73
C THR A 382 -24.53 8.07 20.21
N HIS A 383 -24.79 6.82 20.63
CA HIS A 383 -24.65 6.38 22.02
C HIS A 383 -23.63 5.25 22.18
N SER A 384 -22.74 5.08 21.19
CA SER A 384 -21.63 4.16 21.32
C SER A 384 -20.71 4.59 22.46
N LEU A 385 -20.24 3.63 23.25
CA LEU A 385 -19.20 3.84 24.25
C LEU A 385 -17.81 4.09 23.62
N ALA A 386 -17.68 3.93 22.31
CA ALA A 386 -16.45 4.25 21.60
C ALA A 386 -16.29 5.76 21.37
N ILE A 387 -17.39 6.55 21.41
CA ILE A 387 -17.35 7.99 21.15
C ILE A 387 -16.65 8.73 22.28
N ASP A 388 -15.72 9.63 21.95
CA ASP A 388 -14.90 10.42 22.89
C ASP A 388 -14.15 9.58 23.95
N ALA A 389 -13.91 8.29 23.69
CA ALA A 389 -13.38 7.37 24.70
C ALA A 389 -11.92 6.96 24.46
N GLY A 390 -11.35 7.34 23.33
CA GLY A 390 -9.96 7.09 22.97
C GLY A 390 -9.00 8.15 23.50
N ILE A 391 -7.72 7.82 23.45
CA ILE A 391 -6.63 8.75 23.75
C ILE A 391 -6.08 9.39 22.47
N ASP A 392 -5.45 10.56 22.60
CA ASP A 392 -4.73 11.19 21.49
C ASP A 392 -3.52 10.34 21.08
N ILE A 393 -3.37 10.12 19.78
CA ILE A 393 -2.18 9.55 19.15
C ILE A 393 -1.66 10.58 18.16
N ASP A 394 -0.57 11.24 18.52
CA ASP A 394 -0.17 12.51 17.90
C ASP A 394 0.04 12.46 16.39
N THR A 395 0.38 11.27 15.87
CA THR A 395 0.69 11.03 14.46
C THR A 395 -0.55 10.67 13.62
N ILE A 396 -1.71 10.39 14.22
CA ILE A 396 -2.92 9.91 13.54
C ILE A 396 -4.03 10.95 13.68
N ARG A 397 -4.10 11.87 12.73
CA ARG A 397 -5.03 13.02 12.79
C ARG A 397 -6.30 12.87 11.96
N VAL A 398 -6.49 11.71 11.33
CA VAL A 398 -7.72 11.39 10.58
C VAL A 398 -8.10 9.92 10.76
N ASP A 399 -9.38 9.60 10.55
CA ASP A 399 -9.90 8.23 10.53
C ASP A 399 -9.81 7.58 9.13
N ILE A 400 -10.36 6.36 8.97
CA ILE A 400 -10.37 5.64 7.68
C ILE A 400 -11.14 6.37 6.56
N LYS A 401 -12.04 7.29 6.91
CA LYS A 401 -12.82 8.12 5.98
C LYS A 401 -12.21 9.51 5.77
N ASN A 402 -11.02 9.75 6.32
CA ASN A 402 -10.35 11.04 6.31
C ASN A 402 -11.11 12.13 7.10
N VAL A 403 -11.90 11.74 8.11
CA VAL A 403 -12.53 12.63 9.10
C VAL A 403 -11.48 13.02 10.15
N PRO A 404 -11.32 14.31 10.48
CA PRO A 404 -10.35 14.78 11.48
C PRO A 404 -10.54 14.15 12.86
N ARG A 405 -9.42 13.87 13.54
CA ARG A 405 -9.39 13.43 14.95
C ARG A 405 -8.76 14.50 15.86
N PRO A 406 -9.35 14.79 17.04
CA PRO A 406 -10.66 14.33 17.46
C PRO A 406 -11.78 15.08 16.71
N GLY A 407 -12.89 14.40 16.43
CA GLY A 407 -14.14 14.99 15.97
C GLY A 407 -14.99 15.53 17.13
N GLY A 408 -14.72 15.07 18.35
CA GLY A 408 -15.35 15.53 19.59
C GLY A 408 -14.34 16.02 20.64
N ARG A 409 -14.55 15.60 21.89
CA ARG A 409 -13.67 15.95 23.03
C ARG A 409 -12.37 15.14 23.04
N SER A 410 -12.42 13.93 22.51
CA SER A 410 -11.29 13.01 22.44
C SER A 410 -11.44 12.14 21.20
N PHE A 411 -10.45 11.31 20.90
CA PHE A 411 -10.54 10.41 19.74
C PHE A 411 -11.66 9.40 19.97
N ASP A 412 -12.35 9.00 18.92
CA ASP A 412 -13.21 7.83 18.99
C ASP A 412 -12.36 6.55 18.92
N ILE A 413 -12.75 5.54 19.71
CA ILE A 413 -12.16 4.20 19.64
C ILE A 413 -12.62 3.56 18.32
N GLY A 414 -11.69 2.94 17.60
CA GLY A 414 -11.94 2.22 16.35
C GLY A 414 -11.53 3.01 15.10
N ALA A 415 -11.81 2.42 13.94
CA ALA A 415 -11.35 2.93 12.64
C ALA A 415 -12.08 4.19 12.14
N TYR A 416 -13.24 4.51 12.73
CA TYR A 416 -14.10 5.62 12.34
C TYR A 416 -14.16 6.67 13.44
N GLU A 417 -14.24 7.94 13.05
CA GLU A 417 -14.56 9.06 13.92
C GLU A 417 -16.01 9.52 13.64
N GLY A 418 -16.79 9.77 14.69
CA GLY A 418 -18.07 10.47 14.65
C GLY A 418 -19.27 9.72 15.24
N GLY A 419 -20.05 10.43 16.06
CA GLY A 419 -21.45 10.17 16.38
C GLY A 419 -22.40 11.06 15.55
N VAL A 420 -22.86 10.55 14.41
CA VAL A 420 -23.96 11.01 13.52
C VAL A 420 -23.81 12.34 12.75
N SER A 421 -23.51 12.27 11.45
CA SER A 421 -24.44 12.43 10.31
C SER A 421 -23.67 12.55 8.98
N ASP A 422 -23.37 11.42 8.33
CA ASP A 422 -22.73 11.44 7.01
C ASP A 422 -23.71 11.89 5.93
N SER A 423 -23.61 13.14 5.50
CA SER A 423 -24.14 13.58 4.20
C SER A 423 -23.06 13.62 3.12
N ASN A 424 -22.07 12.72 3.14
CA ASN A 424 -21.17 12.57 2.01
C ASN A 424 -20.90 11.09 1.68
N PRO A 425 -21.40 10.58 0.53
CA PRO A 425 -20.95 9.30 0.02
C PRO A 425 -19.45 9.39 -0.31
N LEU A 426 -18.78 8.25 -0.13
CA LEU A 426 -17.41 7.92 -0.54
C LEU A 426 -16.90 8.78 -1.72
N ASN A 427 -16.28 9.92 -1.42
CA ASN A 427 -15.48 10.60 -2.42
C ASN A 427 -14.15 9.86 -2.50
N ALA A 428 -13.83 9.35 -3.69
CA ALA A 428 -12.50 8.85 -4.02
C ALA A 428 -11.42 9.80 -3.50
N PRO A 429 -10.28 9.29 -3.00
CA PRO A 429 -9.24 10.13 -2.44
C PRO A 429 -8.83 11.20 -3.45
N LYS A 430 -9.18 12.45 -3.15
CA LYS A 430 -8.70 13.61 -3.90
C LYS A 430 -7.21 13.70 -3.65
N ASN A 431 -6.44 13.40 -4.70
CA ASN A 431 -5.05 13.80 -4.93
C ASN A 431 -4.24 14.00 -3.65
N LEU A 432 -3.57 12.94 -3.19
CA LEU A 432 -2.38 13.10 -2.37
C LEU A 432 -1.38 13.93 -3.18
N SER A 433 -1.25 15.21 -2.83
CA SER A 433 -0.16 16.05 -3.29
C SER A 433 1.12 15.52 -2.66
N ILE A 434 2.01 15.01 -3.50
CA ILE A 434 3.38 14.66 -3.14
C ILE A 434 4.08 15.96 -2.72
N LYS A 435 4.62 16.00 -1.49
CA LYS A 435 5.69 16.93 -1.14
C LYS A 435 7.01 16.17 -1.15
#